data_AF-A0AAP4CT60-F1
#
_entry.id   AF-A0AAP4CT60-F1
#
_cell.length_a   1.000
_cell.length_b   1.000
_cell.length_c   1.000
_cell.angle_alpha   90.00
_cell.angle_beta   90.00
_cell.angle_gamma   90.00
#
_symmetry.space_group_name_H-M   'P 1'
#
loop_
_entity.id
_entity.type
_entity.pdbx_description
1 polymer ?
#
loop_
_entity_poly.entity_id
_entity_poly.type
_entity_poly.pdbx_seq_one_letter_code
_entity_poly.pdbx_strand_id
1 'polypeptide(L)'
;MRGMKKLVKIATSLTLMGGIFVSANGVSANTDVIQKSSPNIMIKFDDVTTDHWAYDEITNLVYHRIMYGYGNGKFGTEDHITREQAAAVLYRALHVKRSATIGNPYGDISAKSTMFPYEILRLTQLGIFKGDENGNFRPKDTLTRAELAQILTKAYELKTKSPHTFTDISENHWARDAISALHSNKVAVGTGDGKFQPEMLVTRGQFAKFLQRSIDNSPGKME
;
A
#
# COMPACT_ATOMS: atom_id res chain seq x y z
N MET A 1 -28.77 -27.70 -24.35
CA MET A 1 -28.20 -27.49 -23.00
C MET A 1 -26.82 -26.88 -23.14
N ARG A 2 -26.64 -25.67 -22.59
CA ARG A 2 -25.39 -24.89 -22.54
C ARG A 2 -24.35 -25.61 -21.69
N GLY A 3 -23.17 -25.88 -22.26
CA GLY A 3 -21.95 -26.23 -21.53
C GLY A 3 -20.97 -25.07 -21.60
N MET A 4 -21.19 -24.02 -20.82
CA MET A 4 -20.32 -22.85 -20.79
C MET A 4 -19.08 -23.18 -19.93
N LYS A 5 -17.94 -23.43 -20.58
CA LYS A 5 -16.64 -23.56 -19.89
C LYS A 5 -16.34 -22.24 -19.19
N LYS A 6 -16.41 -22.22 -17.85
CA LYS A 6 -15.98 -21.08 -17.03
C LYS A 6 -14.47 -20.92 -17.19
N LEU A 7 -14.06 -19.90 -17.93
CA LEU A 7 -12.69 -19.37 -17.92
C LEU A 7 -12.44 -18.75 -16.54
N VAL A 8 -11.77 -19.49 -15.66
CA VAL A 8 -11.16 -18.92 -14.45
C VAL A 8 -9.97 -18.10 -14.92
N LYS A 9 -10.12 -16.78 -14.98
CA LYS A 9 -8.98 -15.87 -15.11
C LYS A 9 -8.24 -15.89 -13.77
N ILE A 10 -7.31 -16.83 -13.61
CA ILE A 10 -6.32 -16.79 -12.53
C ILE A 10 -5.40 -15.62 -12.88
N ALA A 11 -5.57 -14.49 -12.21
CA ALA A 11 -4.58 -13.42 -12.23
C ALA A 11 -3.35 -13.96 -11.50
N THR A 12 -2.40 -14.51 -12.26
CA THR A 12 -1.05 -14.82 -11.80
C THR A 12 -0.39 -13.50 -11.42
N SER A 13 -0.51 -13.10 -10.16
CA SER A 13 0.39 -12.11 -9.60
C SER A 13 1.78 -12.74 -9.56
N LEU A 14 2.59 -12.42 -10.56
CA LEU A 14 3.99 -12.77 -10.58
C LEU A 14 4.65 -12.03 -9.42
N THR A 15 4.92 -12.75 -8.33
CA THR A 15 5.84 -12.27 -7.30
C THR A 15 7.19 -12.10 -7.98
N LEU A 16 7.53 -10.86 -8.35
CA LEU A 16 8.84 -10.49 -8.85
C LEU A 16 9.84 -10.60 -7.69
N MET A 17 10.19 -11.82 -7.30
CA MET A 17 11.49 -12.03 -6.68
C MET A 17 12.52 -11.83 -7.80
N GLY A 18 13.17 -10.68 -7.79
CA GLY A 18 14.45 -10.44 -8.44
C GLY A 18 14.53 -10.83 -9.93
N GLY A 19 13.87 -10.08 -10.80
CA GLY A 19 14.09 -10.17 -12.23
C GLY A 19 13.77 -8.84 -12.88
N ILE A 20 14.79 -8.16 -13.40
CA ILE A 20 14.62 -6.94 -14.20
C ILE A 20 13.87 -7.36 -15.46
N PHE A 21 12.59 -6.98 -15.61
CA PHE A 21 11.90 -7.10 -16.88
C PHE A 21 12.35 -5.95 -17.78
N VAL A 22 13.32 -6.25 -18.64
CA VAL A 22 13.68 -5.41 -19.78
C VAL A 22 12.61 -5.64 -20.85
N SER A 23 11.88 -4.58 -21.24
CA SER A 23 11.11 -4.61 -22.48
C SER A 23 12.10 -4.66 -23.65
N ALA A 24 12.32 -5.85 -24.18
CA ALA A 24 13.23 -6.06 -25.29
C ALA A 24 12.59 -5.58 -26.61
N ASN A 25 13.06 -4.46 -27.13
CA ASN A 25 13.18 -4.29 -28.58
C ASN A 25 14.68 -4.46 -28.92
N GLY A 26 14.95 -5.43 -29.78
CA GLY A 26 16.16 -6.24 -29.79
C GLY A 26 17.48 -5.51 -30.02
N VAL A 27 18.52 -5.99 -29.32
CA VAL A 27 19.92 -6.00 -29.76
C VAL A 27 20.56 -7.29 -29.23
N SER A 28 21.20 -8.05 -30.11
CA SER A 28 21.90 -9.30 -29.83
C SER A 28 23.20 -9.03 -29.07
N ALA A 29 23.47 -9.79 -28.00
CA ALA A 29 24.62 -9.58 -27.13
C ALA A 29 25.81 -10.47 -27.55
N ASN A 30 26.90 -9.84 -27.95
CA ASN A 30 28.24 -10.42 -27.87
C ASN A 30 28.81 -10.16 -26.48
N THR A 31 29.42 -11.20 -25.92
CA THR A 31 30.12 -11.23 -24.64
C THR A 31 31.41 -10.41 -24.72
N ASP A 32 31.54 -9.36 -23.91
CA ASP A 32 32.73 -9.08 -23.08
C ASP A 32 32.58 -7.72 -22.35
N VAL A 33 33.27 -7.64 -21.21
CA VAL A 33 33.46 -6.47 -20.32
C VAL A 33 32.46 -6.33 -19.16
N ILE A 34 32.88 -6.87 -18.02
CA ILE A 34 32.44 -6.44 -16.68
C ILE A 34 33.01 -5.04 -16.44
N GLN A 35 32.12 -4.03 -16.46
CA GLN A 35 32.34 -2.79 -15.73
C GLN A 35 31.10 -2.44 -14.91
N LYS A 36 31.35 -2.29 -13.61
CA LYS A 36 30.45 -1.84 -12.57
C LYS A 36 29.96 -0.42 -12.89
N SER A 37 28.85 -0.33 -13.58
CA SER A 37 27.94 0.81 -13.55
C SER A 37 26.54 0.24 -13.73
N SER A 38 25.87 -0.12 -12.64
CA SER A 38 24.43 -0.37 -12.71
C SER A 38 23.81 0.93 -13.23
N PRO A 39 23.23 0.97 -14.44
CA PRO A 39 22.50 2.16 -14.84
C PRO A 39 21.43 2.38 -13.77
N ASN A 40 21.25 3.64 -13.36
CA ASN A 40 20.13 4.05 -12.52
C ASN A 40 18.86 3.81 -13.35
N ILE A 41 18.39 2.55 -13.42
CA ILE A 41 17.19 2.18 -14.16
C ILE A 41 16.03 2.77 -13.36
N MET A 42 15.67 4.00 -13.71
CA MET A 42 14.46 4.65 -13.24
C MET A 42 13.29 3.80 -13.73
N ILE A 43 12.66 3.07 -12.81
CA ILE A 43 11.47 2.28 -13.11
C ILE A 43 10.39 3.28 -13.53
N LYS A 44 10.05 3.30 -14.82
CA LYS A 44 8.97 4.11 -15.36
C LYS A 44 7.70 3.27 -15.46
N PHE A 45 6.56 3.89 -15.14
CA PHE A 45 5.25 3.31 -15.42
C PHE A 45 4.54 4.16 -16.46
N ASP A 46 3.83 3.49 -17.36
CA ASP A 46 3.10 4.16 -18.45
C ASP A 46 1.95 5.05 -17.95
N ASP A 47 1.50 4.87 -16.71
CA ASP A 47 0.44 5.62 -16.03
C ASP A 47 0.97 6.55 -14.92
N VAL A 48 2.29 6.73 -14.82
CA VAL A 48 2.93 7.63 -13.85
C VAL A 48 3.92 8.52 -14.59
N THR A 49 3.38 9.49 -15.34
CA THR A 49 4.15 10.53 -16.02
C THR A 49 4.72 11.55 -15.01
N THR A 50 5.75 12.31 -15.40
CA THR A 50 6.44 13.27 -14.50
C THR A 50 5.54 14.39 -13.97
N ASP A 51 4.42 14.67 -14.63
CA ASP A 51 3.39 15.62 -14.23
C ASP A 51 2.27 14.97 -13.39
N HIS A 52 2.31 13.66 -13.16
CA HIS A 52 1.34 12.96 -12.33
C HIS A 52 1.42 13.47 -10.89
N TRP A 53 0.26 13.77 -10.28
CA TRP A 53 0.13 14.39 -8.94
C TRP A 53 0.72 13.57 -7.77
N ALA A 54 1.06 12.32 -8.00
CA ALA A 54 1.72 11.41 -7.05
C ALA A 54 3.09 10.90 -7.54
N TYR A 55 3.66 11.52 -8.59
CA TYR A 55 4.88 11.06 -9.24
C TYR A 55 6.03 10.88 -8.26
N ASP A 56 6.32 11.91 -7.45
CA ASP A 56 7.44 11.90 -6.51
C ASP A 56 7.26 10.82 -5.44
N GLU A 57 6.06 10.74 -4.83
CA GLU A 57 5.80 9.76 -3.77
C GLU A 57 5.83 8.32 -4.31
N ILE A 58 5.25 8.07 -5.50
CA ILE A 58 5.28 6.75 -6.12
C ILE A 58 6.72 6.37 -6.47
N THR A 59 7.47 7.27 -7.11
CA THR A 59 8.86 7.00 -7.53
C THR A 59 9.74 6.72 -6.33
N ASN A 60 9.59 7.49 -5.24
CA ASN A 60 10.36 7.26 -4.03
C ASN A 60 10.05 5.91 -3.36
N LEU A 61 8.77 5.55 -3.23
CA LEU A 61 8.37 4.27 -2.65
C LEU A 61 8.78 3.06 -3.51
N VAL A 62 8.82 3.23 -4.84
CA VAL A 62 9.28 2.20 -5.78
C VAL A 62 10.80 2.07 -5.73
N TYR A 63 11.54 3.18 -5.70
CA TYR A 63 13.00 3.20 -5.55
C TYR A 63 13.45 2.46 -4.27
N HIS A 64 12.75 2.70 -3.15
CA HIS A 64 12.99 2.01 -1.88
C HIS A 64 12.38 0.61 -1.79
N ARG A 65 11.79 0.10 -2.88
CA ARG A 65 11.21 -1.26 -2.96
C ARG A 65 10.08 -1.51 -1.96
N ILE A 66 9.36 -0.44 -1.59
CA ILE A 66 8.21 -0.47 -0.69
C ILE A 66 6.93 -0.79 -1.49
N MET A 67 6.74 -0.11 -2.63
CA MET A 67 5.64 -0.35 -3.56
C MET A 67 6.15 -0.87 -4.91
N TYR A 68 5.29 -1.59 -5.62
CA TYR A 68 5.56 -2.15 -6.95
C TYR A 68 4.33 -1.95 -7.85
N GLY A 69 4.55 -1.80 -9.15
CA GLY A 69 3.50 -1.90 -10.16
C GLY A 69 3.14 -3.36 -10.47
N TYR A 70 2.27 -3.58 -11.46
CA TYR A 70 1.74 -4.90 -11.77
C TYR A 70 2.63 -5.76 -12.66
N GLY A 71 3.79 -5.26 -13.09
CA GLY A 71 4.72 -5.97 -13.97
C GLY A 71 4.34 -5.92 -15.46
N ASN A 72 3.24 -5.26 -15.81
CA ASN A 72 2.78 -5.01 -17.18
C ASN A 72 3.06 -3.57 -17.67
N GLY A 73 4.00 -2.88 -17.03
CA GLY A 73 4.30 -1.46 -17.30
C GLY A 73 3.41 -0.46 -16.56
N LYS A 74 2.38 -0.91 -15.82
CA LYS A 74 1.48 -0.02 -15.05
C LYS A 74 1.73 -0.08 -13.55
N PHE A 75 1.58 1.06 -12.87
CA PHE A 75 1.50 1.14 -11.42
C PHE A 75 0.08 0.84 -10.91
N GLY A 76 -0.95 1.21 -11.70
CA GLY A 76 -2.36 1.15 -11.34
C GLY A 76 -2.76 2.28 -10.39
N THR A 77 -2.40 3.53 -10.70
CA THR A 77 -2.60 4.68 -9.78
C THR A 77 -4.04 4.87 -9.33
N GLU A 78 -4.98 4.64 -10.25
CA GLU A 78 -6.42 4.81 -10.04
C GLU A 78 -7.12 3.54 -9.50
N ASP A 79 -6.42 2.41 -9.46
CA ASP A 79 -6.99 1.18 -8.90
C ASP A 79 -7.08 1.29 -7.38
N HIS A 80 -8.20 0.83 -6.81
CA HIS A 80 -8.39 0.84 -5.37
C HIS A 80 -7.47 -0.17 -4.68
N ILE A 81 -6.81 0.27 -3.61
CA ILE A 81 -5.90 -0.60 -2.87
C ILE A 81 -6.69 -1.55 -1.96
N THR A 82 -6.38 -2.83 -2.05
CA THR A 82 -6.96 -3.86 -1.16
C THR A 82 -6.25 -3.92 0.19
N ARG A 83 -6.93 -4.45 1.20
CA ARG A 83 -6.39 -4.65 2.56
C ARG A 83 -5.13 -5.51 2.56
N GLU A 84 -5.07 -6.58 1.76
CA GLU A 84 -3.87 -7.41 1.66
C GLU A 84 -2.70 -6.67 1.00
N GLN A 85 -2.96 -5.82 -0.01
CA GLN A 85 -1.92 -5.04 -0.66
C GLN A 85 -1.37 -3.98 0.28
N ALA A 86 -2.25 -3.29 1.03
CA ALA A 86 -1.84 -2.33 2.04
C ALA A 86 -1.01 -2.99 3.14
N ALA A 87 -1.38 -4.18 3.61
CA ALA A 87 -0.60 -4.95 4.58
C ALA A 87 0.81 -5.30 4.03
N ALA A 88 0.89 -5.80 2.80
CA ALA A 88 2.17 -6.13 2.19
C ALA A 88 3.09 -4.91 2.04
N VAL A 89 2.53 -3.75 1.67
CA VAL A 89 3.29 -2.50 1.54
C VAL A 89 3.74 -1.98 2.90
N LEU A 90 2.85 -1.92 3.89
CA LEU A 90 3.19 -1.46 5.25
C LEU A 90 4.24 -2.35 5.91
N TYR A 91 4.16 -3.66 5.71
CA TYR A 91 5.16 -4.60 6.22
C TYR A 91 6.57 -4.25 5.71
N ARG A 92 6.70 -3.90 4.42
CA ARG A 92 7.97 -3.46 3.82
C ARG A 92 8.39 -2.08 4.33
N ALA A 93 7.47 -1.12 4.34
CA ALA A 93 7.74 0.26 4.76
C ALA A 93 8.24 0.36 6.20
N LEU A 94 7.73 -0.50 7.09
CA LEU A 94 8.10 -0.52 8.51
C LEU A 94 9.35 -1.39 8.80
N HIS A 95 9.95 -2.02 7.79
CA HIS A 95 11.05 -2.96 7.95
C HIS A 95 10.80 -4.00 9.07
N VAL A 96 9.59 -4.55 9.10
CA VAL A 96 9.13 -5.39 10.21
C VAL A 96 10.03 -6.62 10.37
N LYS A 97 10.60 -6.78 11.57
CA LYS A 97 11.38 -7.96 11.91
C LYS A 97 10.49 -9.21 11.92
N ARG A 98 11.01 -10.28 11.31
CA ARG A 98 10.35 -11.59 11.30
C ARG A 98 10.13 -12.08 12.72
N SER A 99 8.96 -12.64 12.97
CA SER A 99 8.64 -13.40 14.17
C SER A 99 8.78 -14.90 13.89
N ALA A 100 9.35 -15.63 14.85
CA ALA A 100 9.41 -17.10 14.83
C ALA A 100 8.04 -17.74 15.11
N THR A 101 7.16 -17.02 15.82
CA THR A 101 5.81 -17.46 16.17
C THR A 101 4.79 -16.47 15.63
N ILE A 102 3.81 -16.99 14.89
CA ILE A 102 2.73 -16.20 14.29
C ILE A 102 1.45 -17.02 14.31
N GLY A 103 0.44 -16.53 15.02
CA GLY A 103 -0.89 -17.15 15.07
C GLY A 103 -1.77 -16.61 13.95
N ASN A 104 -2.68 -17.44 13.45
CA ASN A 104 -3.72 -17.00 12.53
C ASN A 104 -5.05 -16.87 13.30
N PRO A 105 -5.51 -15.65 13.63
CA PRO A 105 -6.78 -15.44 14.29
C PRO A 105 -7.97 -15.38 13.30
N TYR A 106 -7.71 -15.52 11.99
CA TYR A 106 -8.70 -15.27 10.95
C TYR A 106 -9.16 -16.53 10.23
N GLY A 107 -10.48 -16.66 10.05
CA GLY A 107 -11.09 -17.78 9.31
C GLY A 107 -10.85 -17.73 7.80
N ASP A 108 -10.60 -16.54 7.25
CA ASP A 108 -10.46 -16.30 5.81
C ASP A 108 -9.01 -16.08 5.34
N ILE A 109 -8.02 -16.27 6.22
CA ILE A 109 -6.60 -16.16 5.86
C ILE A 109 -5.98 -17.54 5.70
N SER A 110 -5.50 -17.81 4.48
CA SER A 110 -4.73 -19.00 4.12
C SER A 110 -3.88 -18.70 2.87
N ALA A 111 -2.95 -19.58 2.54
CA ALA A 111 -2.19 -19.49 1.29
C ALA A 111 -3.07 -19.57 0.01
N LYS A 112 -4.34 -20.00 0.14
CA LYS A 112 -5.30 -20.03 -0.98
C LYS A 112 -6.08 -18.73 -1.14
N SER A 113 -6.31 -17.98 -0.05
CA SER A 113 -7.12 -16.76 -0.08
C SER A 113 -6.28 -15.50 -0.34
N THR A 114 -5.01 -15.51 0.04
CA THR A 114 -4.10 -14.38 -0.14
C THR A 114 -2.67 -14.85 -0.36
N MET A 115 -1.89 -14.06 -1.11
CA MET A 115 -0.45 -14.25 -1.26
C MET A 115 0.37 -13.62 -0.12
N PHE A 116 -0.27 -12.85 0.77
CA PHE A 116 0.38 -12.13 1.86
C PHE A 116 -0.06 -12.58 3.27
N PRO A 117 -0.24 -13.89 3.54
CA PRO A 117 -0.75 -14.32 4.83
C PRO A 117 0.20 -13.93 5.96
N TYR A 118 1.52 -13.97 5.74
CA TYR A 118 2.48 -13.64 6.80
C TYR A 118 2.44 -12.15 7.17
N GLU A 119 2.43 -11.26 6.18
CA GLU A 119 2.40 -9.81 6.39
C GLU A 119 1.13 -9.38 7.11
N ILE A 120 -0.01 -9.92 6.68
CA ILE A 120 -1.31 -9.71 7.34
C ILE A 120 -1.23 -10.11 8.81
N LEU A 121 -0.84 -11.36 9.09
CA LEU A 121 -0.81 -11.88 10.45
C LEU A 121 0.20 -11.14 11.33
N ARG A 122 1.33 -10.70 10.77
CA ARG A 122 2.38 -10.03 11.53
C ARG A 122 1.93 -8.62 11.90
N LEU A 123 1.34 -7.89 10.96
CA LEU A 123 0.81 -6.55 11.25
C LEU A 123 -0.42 -6.61 12.17
N THR A 124 -1.22 -7.68 12.13
CA THR A 124 -2.26 -7.94 13.13
C THR A 124 -1.67 -8.16 14.52
N GLN A 125 -0.60 -8.95 14.64
CA GLN A 125 0.09 -9.17 15.92
C GLN A 125 0.67 -7.87 16.50
N LEU A 126 1.11 -6.95 15.64
CA LEU A 126 1.57 -5.61 16.03
C LEU A 126 0.41 -4.63 16.31
N GLY A 127 -0.84 -5.07 16.19
CA GLY A 127 -2.03 -4.27 16.46
C GLY A 127 -2.38 -3.24 15.36
N ILE A 128 -1.62 -3.21 14.26
CA ILE A 128 -1.81 -2.27 13.15
C ILE A 128 -3.10 -2.60 12.40
N PHE A 129 -3.28 -3.87 12.04
CA PHE A 129 -4.52 -4.35 11.44
C PHE A 129 -5.41 -5.05 12.48
N LYS A 130 -6.73 -4.98 12.23
CA LYS A 130 -7.76 -5.73 12.93
C LYS A 130 -8.71 -6.34 11.89
N GLY A 131 -9.22 -7.53 12.19
CA GLY A 131 -10.29 -8.14 11.41
C GLY A 131 -11.66 -7.60 11.82
N ASP A 132 -12.69 -8.10 11.15
CA ASP A 132 -14.08 -7.85 11.51
C ASP A 132 -14.53 -8.65 12.75
N GLU A 133 -15.77 -8.43 13.16
CA GLU A 133 -16.37 -9.08 14.32
C GLU A 133 -16.63 -10.58 14.11
N ASN A 134 -16.61 -11.05 12.86
CA ASN A 134 -16.81 -12.45 12.50
C ASN A 134 -15.49 -13.23 12.46
N GLY A 135 -14.37 -12.61 12.83
CA GLY A 135 -13.06 -13.24 12.79
C GLY A 135 -12.49 -13.35 11.37
N ASN A 136 -12.81 -12.41 10.47
CA ASN A 136 -12.26 -12.38 9.12
C ASN A 136 -11.40 -11.12 8.90
N PHE A 137 -10.34 -11.25 8.11
CA PHE A 137 -9.50 -10.13 7.71
C PHE A 137 -10.03 -9.38 6.48
N ARG A 138 -10.73 -10.09 5.58
CA ARG A 138 -11.27 -9.63 4.30
C ARG A 138 -10.18 -9.12 3.36
N PRO A 139 -9.25 -10.00 2.91
CA PRO A 139 -8.03 -9.57 2.22
C PRO A 139 -8.25 -8.85 0.89
N LYS A 140 -9.35 -9.16 0.19
CA LYS A 140 -9.66 -8.60 -1.13
C LYS A 140 -10.47 -7.30 -1.08
N ASP A 141 -10.93 -6.91 0.10
CA ASP A 141 -11.71 -5.69 0.24
C ASP A 141 -10.81 -4.47 0.13
N THR A 142 -11.35 -3.40 -0.44
CA THR A 142 -10.66 -2.13 -0.63
C THR A 142 -10.74 -1.26 0.61
N LEU A 143 -9.68 -0.53 0.93
CA LEU A 143 -9.65 0.33 2.10
C LEU A 143 -10.45 1.62 1.89
N THR A 144 -11.20 2.03 2.90
CA THR A 144 -11.70 3.41 3.01
C THR A 144 -10.61 4.34 3.56
N ARG A 145 -10.80 5.65 3.39
CA ARG A 145 -9.89 6.67 3.94
C ARG A 145 -9.86 6.65 5.47
N ALA A 146 -10.98 6.35 6.12
CA ALA A 146 -11.03 6.21 7.58
C ALA A 146 -10.25 4.98 8.08
N GLU A 147 -10.35 3.85 7.38
CA GLU A 147 -9.53 2.67 7.69
C GLU A 147 -8.04 2.93 7.44
N LEU A 148 -7.70 3.63 6.36
CA LEU A 148 -6.32 4.02 6.09
C LEU A 148 -5.75 4.91 7.21
N ALA A 149 -6.54 5.88 7.69
CA ALA A 149 -6.12 6.75 8.78
C ALA A 149 -5.76 5.95 10.04
N GLN A 150 -6.58 4.95 10.37
CA GLN A 150 -6.35 4.08 11.52
C GLN A 150 -5.07 3.27 11.40
N ILE A 151 -4.87 2.58 10.27
CA ILE A 151 -3.69 1.73 10.10
C ILE A 151 -2.40 2.57 10.04
N LEU A 152 -2.41 3.76 9.44
CA LEU A 152 -1.23 4.64 9.40
C LEU A 152 -0.92 5.27 10.75
N THR A 153 -1.95 5.69 11.50
CA THR A 153 -1.79 6.22 12.86
C THR A 153 -1.14 5.18 13.76
N LYS A 154 -1.59 3.93 13.68
CA LYS A 154 -1.01 2.82 14.45
C LYS A 154 0.38 2.43 13.98
N ALA A 155 0.59 2.34 12.67
CA ALA A 155 1.86 1.93 12.08
C ALA A 155 3.02 2.89 12.41
N TYR A 156 2.75 4.20 12.42
CA TYR A 156 3.76 5.24 12.66
C TYR A 156 3.58 5.95 14.00
N GLU A 157 2.73 5.41 14.88
CA GLU A 157 2.39 5.95 16.20
C GLU A 157 2.07 7.45 16.20
N LEU A 158 1.40 7.93 15.15
CA LEU A 158 1.14 9.35 14.94
C LEU A 158 0.29 9.90 16.10
N LYS A 159 0.80 10.93 16.77
CA LYS A 159 0.08 11.60 17.86
C LYS A 159 -0.78 12.72 17.32
N THR A 160 -1.99 12.88 17.86
CA THR A 160 -2.85 14.03 17.57
C THR A 160 -2.27 15.28 18.21
N LYS A 161 -1.83 16.24 17.38
CA LYS A 161 -1.29 17.53 17.84
C LYS A 161 -2.38 18.61 17.93
N SER A 162 -3.44 18.46 17.16
CA SER A 162 -4.62 19.32 17.13
C SER A 162 -5.81 18.54 16.54
N PRO A 163 -7.06 18.92 16.85
CA PRO A 163 -8.22 18.34 16.20
C PRO A 163 -8.22 18.63 14.69
N HIS A 164 -8.93 17.81 13.92
CA HIS A 164 -9.23 18.13 12.53
C HIS A 164 -10.24 19.28 12.41
N THR A 165 -10.36 19.85 11.21
CA THR A 165 -11.37 20.87 10.87
C THR A 165 -12.40 20.38 9.86
N PHE A 166 -12.40 19.07 9.53
CA PHE A 166 -13.33 18.48 8.58
C PHE A 166 -14.78 18.48 9.08
N THR A 167 -15.69 18.93 8.21
CA THR A 167 -17.13 19.12 8.48
C THR A 167 -17.94 17.83 8.39
N ASP A 168 -17.42 16.82 7.70
CA ASP A 168 -18.07 15.52 7.48
C ASP A 168 -17.62 14.45 8.47
N ILE A 169 -16.89 14.83 9.51
CA ILE A 169 -16.48 13.94 10.60
C ILE A 169 -17.20 14.36 11.88
N SER A 170 -18.14 13.53 12.31
CA SER A 170 -18.87 13.77 13.56
C SER A 170 -17.98 13.56 14.80
N GLU A 171 -18.40 14.13 15.93
CA GLU A 171 -17.71 13.98 17.22
C GLU A 171 -17.54 12.51 17.66
N ASN A 172 -18.53 11.67 17.34
CA ASN A 172 -18.53 10.25 17.68
C ASN A 172 -18.02 9.34 16.55
N HIS A 173 -17.43 9.91 15.48
CA HIS A 173 -16.92 9.11 14.38
C HIS A 173 -15.77 8.22 14.85
N TRP A 174 -15.87 6.92 14.61
CA TRP A 174 -14.93 5.90 15.12
C TRP A 174 -13.46 6.14 14.72
N ALA A 175 -13.22 6.81 13.59
CA ALA A 175 -11.88 7.17 13.10
C ALA A 175 -11.46 8.62 13.41
N ARG A 176 -12.26 9.38 14.18
CA ARG A 176 -12.04 10.82 14.43
C ARG A 176 -10.61 11.14 14.91
N ASP A 177 -10.12 10.39 15.90
CA ASP A 177 -8.80 10.64 16.48
C ASP A 177 -7.68 10.33 15.48
N ALA A 178 -7.80 9.21 14.74
CA ALA A 178 -6.85 8.85 13.69
C ALA A 178 -6.84 9.89 12.55
N ILE A 179 -8.00 10.41 12.17
CA ILE A 179 -8.13 11.47 11.17
C ILE A 179 -7.48 12.77 11.68
N SER A 180 -7.69 13.12 12.96
CA SER A 180 -7.02 14.26 13.60
C SER A 180 -5.49 14.08 13.66
N ALA A 181 -5.01 12.87 13.92
CA ALA A 181 -3.59 12.53 13.89
C ALA A 181 -3.01 12.73 12.48
N LEU A 182 -3.65 12.20 11.44
CA LEU A 182 -3.20 12.39 10.05
C LEU A 182 -3.22 13.87 9.65
N HIS A 183 -4.28 14.60 10.00
CA HIS A 183 -4.41 16.02 9.68
C HIS A 183 -3.31 16.85 10.35
N SER A 184 -3.17 16.72 11.67
CA SER A 184 -2.21 17.50 12.46
C SER A 184 -0.74 17.12 12.21
N ASN A 185 -0.48 15.95 11.62
CA ASN A 185 0.84 15.54 11.12
C ASN A 185 1.03 15.80 9.61
N LYS A 186 0.15 16.58 8.97
CA LYS A 186 0.24 16.94 7.54
C LYS A 186 0.24 15.74 6.57
N VAL A 187 -0.25 14.59 7.01
CA VAL A 187 -0.44 13.40 6.17
C VAL A 187 -1.67 13.59 5.28
N ALA A 188 -2.77 14.07 5.86
CA ALA A 188 -4.03 14.31 5.15
C ALA A 188 -4.43 15.79 5.16
N VAL A 189 -4.78 16.31 3.99
CA VAL A 189 -5.26 17.71 3.82
C VAL A 189 -6.78 17.79 3.52
N GLY A 190 -7.45 16.64 3.40
CA GLY A 190 -8.84 16.56 2.94
C GLY A 190 -8.96 16.42 1.42
N THR A 191 -10.20 16.48 0.93
CA THR A 191 -10.54 16.32 -0.50
C THR A 191 -11.07 17.61 -1.14
N GLY A 192 -11.11 18.71 -0.38
CA GLY A 192 -11.79 19.96 -0.76
C GLY A 192 -13.01 20.25 0.13
N ASP A 193 -13.54 21.46 0.05
CA ASP A 193 -14.78 21.92 0.72
C ASP A 193 -14.84 21.65 2.24
N GLY A 194 -13.68 21.60 2.91
CA GLY A 194 -13.60 21.26 4.32
C GLY A 194 -14.03 19.82 4.64
N LYS A 195 -13.86 18.87 3.71
CA LYS A 195 -14.23 17.46 3.88
C LYS A 195 -13.03 16.52 3.90
N PHE A 196 -13.17 15.43 4.66
CA PHE A 196 -12.23 14.32 4.67
C PHE A 196 -12.65 13.16 3.77
N GLN A 197 -13.96 12.92 3.63
CA GLN A 197 -14.59 11.79 2.95
C GLN A 197 -14.17 10.43 3.53
N PRO A 198 -14.59 10.09 4.77
CA PRO A 198 -14.11 8.91 5.50
C PRO A 198 -14.39 7.58 4.76
N GLU A 199 -15.53 7.48 4.09
CA GLU A 199 -15.99 6.25 3.41
C GLU A 199 -15.50 6.13 1.96
N MET A 200 -14.82 7.15 1.42
CA MET A 200 -14.27 7.07 0.07
C MET A 200 -13.17 6.01 0.01
N LEU A 201 -13.23 5.17 -1.02
CA LEU A 201 -12.23 4.14 -1.29
C LEU A 201 -10.91 4.79 -1.72
N VAL A 202 -9.80 4.20 -1.27
CA VAL A 202 -8.46 4.75 -1.51
C VAL A 202 -7.86 4.13 -2.77
N THR A 203 -7.42 4.98 -3.71
CA THR A 203 -6.63 4.53 -4.87
C THR A 203 -5.18 4.25 -4.48
N ARG A 204 -4.46 3.43 -5.25
CA ARG A 204 -3.04 3.13 -4.99
C ARG A 204 -2.16 4.38 -5.04
N GLY A 205 -2.46 5.35 -5.90
CA GLY A 205 -1.78 6.64 -5.92
C GLY A 205 -2.03 7.44 -4.63
N GLN A 206 -3.27 7.42 -4.13
CA GLN A 206 -3.61 8.12 -2.87
C GLN A 206 -2.91 7.45 -1.70
N PHE A 207 -2.93 6.11 -1.66
CA PHE A 207 -2.21 5.34 -0.65
C PHE A 207 -0.71 5.67 -0.63
N ALA A 208 -0.06 5.77 -1.80
CA ALA A 208 1.35 6.14 -1.91
C ALA A 208 1.64 7.50 -1.27
N LYS A 209 0.81 8.53 -1.54
CA LYS A 209 0.99 9.85 -0.91
C LYS A 209 0.82 9.82 0.59
N PHE A 210 -0.21 9.13 1.07
CA PHE A 210 -0.46 9.02 2.50
C PHE A 210 0.69 8.31 3.21
N LEU A 211 1.15 7.18 2.65
CA LEU A 211 2.26 6.41 3.19
C LEU A 211 3.56 7.22 3.21
N GLN A 212 3.94 7.85 2.09
CA GLN A 212 5.15 8.65 2.02
C GLN A 212 5.13 9.78 3.06
N ARG A 213 4.01 10.51 3.16
CA ARG A 213 3.87 11.56 4.16
C ARG A 213 3.89 11.03 5.59
N SER A 214 3.38 9.82 5.85
CA SER A 214 3.49 9.19 7.17
C SER A 214 4.95 8.88 7.52
N ILE A 215 5.73 8.36 6.57
CA ILE A 215 7.18 8.15 6.73
C ILE A 215 7.88 9.48 7.00
N ASP A 216 7.55 10.52 6.23
CA ASP A 216 8.15 11.85 6.36
C ASP A 216 7.73 12.60 7.62
N ASN A 217 6.78 12.09 8.40
CA ASN A 217 6.30 12.75 9.61
C ASN A 217 6.32 11.82 10.84
N SER A 218 6.87 10.61 10.72
CA SER A 218 6.99 9.69 11.84
C SER A 218 8.09 10.12 12.83
N PRO A 219 7.90 9.92 14.14
CA PRO A 219 8.95 10.15 15.13
C PRO A 219 10.18 9.27 14.83
N GLY A 220 11.38 9.86 14.76
CA GLY A 220 12.62 9.12 14.55
C GLY A 220 12.93 8.77 13.09
N LYS A 221 12.71 9.72 12.16
CA LYS A 221 13.13 9.60 10.75
C LYS A 221 14.50 8.91 10.63
N MET A 222 14.60 7.96 9.70
CA MET A 222 15.91 7.50 9.24
C MET A 222 16.61 8.68 8.57
N GLU A 223 17.55 9.30 9.29
CA GLU A 223 18.69 9.98 8.69
C GLU A 223 19.66 8.97 8.09
#